data_AF-A0A5N1JKA3-F1
#
_entry.id   AF-A0A5N1JKA3-F1
#
_cell.length_a   1.000
_cell.length_b   1.000
_cell.length_c   1.000
_cell.angle_alpha   90.00
_cell.angle_beta   90.00
_cell.angle_gamma   90.00
#
_symmetry.space_group_name_H-M   'P 1'
#
loop_
_entity.id
_entity.type
_entity.pdbx_description
1 polymer ?
#
loop_
_entity_poly.entity_id
_entity_poly.type
_entity_poly.pdbx_seq_one_letter_code
_entity_poly.pdbx_strand_id
1 'polypeptide(L)'
;MKKIVLILSLALLPLFSGVLLLTGVETTHREHRTDYSFFIKQQPSRQVFFENPIVCGECDVEIYERLPLSRLEEIQSFCRHRFGLDNLRMCHAIFAEEQRQAHTPTQDLDAIEQVAARFLNNSNIENGTNFLFPSINDKTVVKECARPLSAKWREDADQKKRVVVNCEETNQPAPENRWSVTLSVVNDR
;
A
#
# COMPACT_ATOMS: atom_id res chain seq x y z
N MET A 1 28.40 -22.26 -36.69
CA MET A 1 27.87 -22.18 -35.32
C MET A 1 28.79 -21.42 -34.36
N LYS A 2 30.04 -21.83 -34.11
CA LYS A 2 30.97 -21.12 -33.18
C LYS A 2 31.17 -19.61 -33.44
N LYS A 3 31.32 -19.19 -34.71
CA LYS A 3 31.49 -17.75 -35.07
C LYS A 3 30.24 -16.91 -34.78
N ILE A 4 29.05 -17.45 -34.99
CA ILE A 4 27.77 -16.76 -34.75
C ILE A 4 27.56 -16.59 -33.25
N VAL A 5 27.84 -17.63 -32.45
CA VAL A 5 27.79 -17.58 -30.98
C VAL A 5 28.79 -16.54 -30.43
N LEU A 6 30.00 -16.45 -30.99
CA LEU A 6 31.02 -15.47 -30.58
C LEU A 6 30.61 -14.02 -30.91
N ILE A 7 30.00 -13.79 -32.07
CA ILE A 7 29.51 -12.45 -32.45
C ILE A 7 28.32 -12.04 -31.58
N LEU A 8 27.40 -12.98 -31.31
CA LEU A 8 26.28 -12.75 -30.39
C LEU A 8 26.78 -12.42 -28.99
N SER A 9 27.72 -13.18 -28.42
CA SER A 9 28.24 -12.89 -27.09
C SER A 9 28.99 -11.56 -27.01
N LEU A 10 29.73 -11.18 -28.06
CA LEU A 10 30.43 -9.89 -28.12
C LEU A 10 29.44 -8.71 -28.23
N ALA A 11 28.30 -8.90 -28.90
CA ALA A 11 27.25 -7.90 -29.01
C ALA A 11 26.37 -7.78 -27.74
N LEU A 12 26.19 -8.88 -26.99
CA LEU A 12 25.43 -8.84 -25.73
C LEU A 12 26.22 -8.21 -24.57
N LEU A 13 27.54 -8.31 -24.55
CA LEU A 13 28.42 -7.72 -23.53
C LEU A 13 28.19 -6.21 -23.29
N PRO A 14 28.20 -5.34 -24.32
CA PRO A 14 27.90 -3.91 -24.13
C PRO A 14 26.43 -3.66 -23.76
N LEU A 15 25.52 -4.54 -24.17
CA LEU A 15 24.11 -4.46 -23.79
C LEU A 15 23.95 -4.70 -22.28
N PHE A 16 24.58 -5.76 -21.75
CA PHE A 16 24.58 -6.08 -20.33
C PHE A 16 25.26 -5.01 -19.49
N SER A 17 26.39 -4.45 -19.96
CA SER A 17 27.06 -3.36 -19.23
C SER A 17 26.22 -2.08 -19.21
N GLY A 18 25.54 -1.75 -20.32
CA GLY A 18 24.61 -0.64 -20.39
C GLY A 18 23.42 -0.80 -19.45
N VAL A 19 22.84 -2.01 -19.36
CA VAL A 19 21.76 -2.32 -18.42
C VAL A 19 22.19 -2.09 -16.98
N LEU A 20 23.38 -2.56 -16.57
CA LEU A 20 23.88 -2.38 -15.19
C LEU A 20 24.08 -0.91 -14.80
N LEU A 21 24.42 -0.05 -15.75
CA LEU A 21 24.56 1.39 -15.49
C LEU A 21 23.21 2.07 -15.23
N LEU A 22 22.12 1.51 -15.76
CA LEU A 22 20.77 2.06 -15.70
C LEU A 22 19.86 1.35 -14.70
N THR A 23 20.27 0.22 -14.14
CA THR A 23 19.50 -0.50 -13.13
C THR A 23 20.15 -0.45 -11.75
N GLY A 24 19.34 -0.33 -10.72
CA GLY A 24 19.77 -0.33 -9.33
C GLY A 24 18.90 -1.23 -8.47
N VAL A 25 19.41 -1.58 -7.30
CA VAL A 25 18.69 -2.27 -6.24
C VAL A 25 18.74 -1.39 -5.01
N GLU A 26 17.57 -0.94 -4.57
CA GLU A 26 17.38 -0.27 -3.30
C GLU A 26 17.43 -1.29 -2.18
N THR A 27 18.18 -0.98 -1.12
CA THR A 27 18.30 -1.80 0.09
C THR A 27 17.69 -1.06 1.28
N THR A 28 16.74 -1.68 1.96
CA THR A 28 16.11 -1.14 3.17
C THR A 28 16.38 -2.08 4.34
N HIS A 29 17.02 -1.58 5.39
CA HIS A 29 17.28 -2.34 6.61
C HIS A 29 16.09 -2.20 7.59
N ARG A 30 15.58 -3.33 8.06
CA ARG A 30 14.58 -3.46 9.16
C ARG A 30 15.23 -4.15 10.36
N GLU A 31 14.57 -4.14 11.53
CA GLU A 31 15.16 -4.68 12.77
C GLU A 31 15.59 -6.15 12.62
N HIS A 32 14.88 -6.93 11.79
CA HIS A 32 15.15 -8.36 11.61
C HIS A 32 15.34 -8.81 10.15
N ARG A 33 15.21 -7.92 9.17
CA ARG A 33 15.26 -8.27 7.74
C ARG A 33 15.87 -7.15 6.89
N THR A 34 16.36 -7.49 5.71
CA THR A 34 16.74 -6.51 4.69
C THR A 34 15.91 -6.76 3.44
N ASP A 35 15.24 -5.73 2.97
CA ASP A 35 14.42 -5.78 1.78
C ASP A 35 15.18 -5.22 0.58
N TYR A 36 14.91 -5.80 -0.58
CA TYR A 36 15.54 -5.44 -1.84
C TYR A 36 14.47 -5.05 -2.84
N SER A 37 14.59 -3.86 -3.43
CA SER A 37 13.67 -3.37 -4.45
C SER A 37 14.41 -2.96 -5.71
N PHE A 38 14.02 -3.49 -6.86
CA PHE A 38 14.63 -3.13 -8.13
C PHE A 38 14.10 -1.78 -8.64
N PHE A 39 14.98 -0.95 -9.20
CA PHE A 39 14.57 0.27 -9.88
C PHE A 39 15.43 0.60 -11.11
N ILE A 40 14.87 1.42 -12.00
CA ILE A 40 15.59 2.02 -13.13
C ILE A 40 16.13 3.37 -12.67
N LYS A 41 17.45 3.53 -12.74
CA LYS A 41 18.15 4.77 -12.41
C LYS A 41 17.81 5.86 -13.43
N GLN A 42 17.61 7.07 -12.93
CA GLN A 42 17.44 8.27 -13.77
C GLN A 42 18.79 8.86 -14.22
N GLN A 43 19.90 8.47 -13.57
CA GLN A 43 21.25 8.84 -13.98
C GLN A 43 22.17 7.61 -14.05
N PRO A 44 22.99 7.47 -15.11
CA PRO A 44 23.91 6.34 -15.23
C PRO A 44 24.92 6.31 -14.09
N SER A 45 25.03 5.18 -13.40
CA SER A 45 26.01 5.00 -12.33
C SER A 45 26.46 3.54 -12.23
N ARG A 46 27.73 3.35 -11.85
CA ARG A 46 28.32 2.01 -11.61
C ARG A 46 27.86 1.40 -10.28
N GLN A 47 27.32 2.21 -9.38
CA GLN A 47 26.77 1.73 -8.11
C GLN A 47 25.53 0.88 -8.40
N VAL A 48 25.47 -0.35 -7.88
CA VAL A 48 24.33 -1.25 -8.09
C VAL A 48 23.39 -1.22 -6.90
N PHE A 49 23.93 -1.21 -5.68
CA PHE A 49 23.16 -1.18 -4.44
C PHE A 49 23.09 0.23 -3.88
N PHE A 50 21.87 0.66 -3.58
CA PHE A 50 21.56 1.98 -3.03
C PHE A 50 20.83 1.79 -1.72
N GLU A 51 21.49 2.10 -0.61
CA GLU A 51 20.82 2.19 0.67
C GLU A 51 19.83 3.34 0.64
N ASN A 52 18.61 3.13 1.12
CA ASN A 52 17.64 4.22 1.27
C ASN A 52 17.92 4.94 2.60
N PRO A 53 18.48 6.15 2.58
CA PRO A 53 18.80 6.88 3.80
C PRO A 53 17.56 7.51 4.45
N ILE A 54 16.37 7.45 3.85
CA ILE A 54 15.17 8.09 4.41
C ILE A 54 14.37 7.12 5.28
N VAL A 55 14.28 5.86 4.88
CA VAL A 55 13.45 4.84 5.55
C VAL A 55 14.32 3.98 6.46
N CYS A 56 14.09 3.99 7.78
CA CYS A 56 14.81 3.10 8.71
C CYS A 56 14.04 1.83 9.08
N GLY A 57 13.19 1.36 8.17
CA GLY A 57 12.50 0.07 8.25
C GLY A 57 11.30 0.04 9.20
N GLU A 58 11.49 0.47 10.44
CA GLU A 58 10.48 0.45 11.51
C GLU A 58 10.26 1.83 12.18
N CYS A 59 11.09 2.82 11.86
CA CYS A 59 10.87 4.18 12.32
C CYS A 59 10.07 5.02 11.32
N ASP A 60 9.46 6.05 11.88
CA ASP A 60 8.94 7.17 11.14
C ASP A 60 10.06 7.91 10.39
N VAL A 61 9.75 8.41 9.19
CA VAL A 61 10.63 9.29 8.44
C VAL A 61 10.91 10.53 9.27
N GLU A 62 12.19 10.74 9.57
CA GLU A 62 12.63 11.87 10.38
C GLU A 62 12.30 13.21 9.71
N ILE A 63 11.95 14.21 10.51
CA ILE A 63 11.62 15.56 10.02
C ILE A 63 12.85 16.14 9.32
N TYR A 64 12.65 16.60 8.08
CA TYR A 64 13.70 17.11 7.20
C TYR A 64 14.65 18.09 7.89
N GLU A 65 14.11 19.07 8.63
CA GLU A 65 14.87 20.12 9.31
C GLU A 65 15.78 19.62 10.45
N ARG A 66 15.65 18.35 10.88
CA ARG A 66 16.46 17.75 11.95
C ARG A 66 17.57 16.85 11.43
N LEU A 67 17.61 16.58 10.13
CA LEU A 67 18.60 15.69 9.53
C LEU A 67 20.01 16.32 9.58
N PRO A 68 21.06 15.56 9.93
CA PRO A 68 22.42 16.05 9.90
C PRO A 68 22.90 16.27 8.45
N LEU A 69 23.84 17.19 8.26
CA LEU A 69 24.33 17.56 6.92
C LEU A 69 24.85 16.37 6.10
N SER A 70 25.56 15.42 6.73
CA SER A 70 26.06 14.22 6.05
C SER A 70 24.94 13.36 5.47
N ARG A 71 23.79 13.27 6.17
CA ARG A 71 22.61 12.54 5.69
C ARG A 71 21.95 13.23 4.51
N LEU A 72 22.00 14.56 4.44
CA LEU A 72 21.41 15.31 3.31
C LEU A 72 22.11 14.98 1.99
N GLU A 73 23.43 14.79 1.99
CA GLU A 73 24.20 14.42 0.80
C GLU A 73 23.87 13.00 0.31
N GLU A 74 23.77 12.06 1.24
CA GLU A 74 23.34 10.67 0.94
C GLU A 74 21.94 10.64 0.34
N ILE A 75 21.00 11.38 0.96
CA ILE A 75 19.64 11.50 0.47
C ILE A 75 19.64 12.13 -0.92
N GLN A 76 20.37 13.23 -1.13
CA GLN A 76 20.41 13.91 -2.43
C GLN A 76 20.92 12.97 -3.53
N SER A 77 22.00 12.26 -3.24
CA SER A 77 22.59 11.29 -4.17
C SER A 77 21.59 10.18 -4.51
N PHE A 78 20.97 9.59 -3.49
CA PHE A 78 19.94 8.56 -3.67
C PHE A 78 18.77 9.07 -4.53
N CYS A 79 18.22 10.23 -4.20
CA CYS A 79 17.08 10.83 -4.89
C CYS A 79 17.36 11.14 -6.36
N ARG A 80 18.56 11.63 -6.67
CA ARG A 80 19.01 11.89 -8.02
C ARG A 80 19.05 10.60 -8.85
N HIS A 81 19.58 9.52 -8.29
CA HIS A 81 19.64 8.23 -9.00
C HIS A 81 18.27 7.56 -9.10
N ARG A 82 17.47 7.58 -8.02
CA ARG A 82 16.21 6.83 -7.90
C ARG A 82 15.03 7.52 -8.58
N PHE A 83 14.96 8.84 -8.49
CA PHE A 83 13.81 9.65 -8.91
C PHE A 83 14.18 10.78 -9.88
N GLY A 84 15.48 11.03 -10.13
CA GLY A 84 15.91 12.14 -11.00
C GLY A 84 15.65 13.51 -10.36
N LEU A 85 15.53 13.56 -9.04
CA LEU A 85 15.21 14.77 -8.28
C LEU A 85 16.48 15.34 -7.65
N ASP A 86 16.80 16.59 -8.00
CA ASP A 86 17.85 17.37 -7.34
C ASP A 86 17.35 18.13 -6.10
N ASN A 87 16.02 18.29 -5.99
CA ASN A 87 15.37 18.97 -4.87
C ASN A 87 15.15 18.00 -3.71
N LEU A 88 15.96 18.16 -2.66
CA LEU A 88 15.94 17.31 -1.49
C LEU A 88 14.60 17.31 -0.74
N ARG A 89 13.97 18.49 -0.62
CA ARG A 89 12.66 18.64 0.03
C ARG A 89 11.58 17.84 -0.69
N MET A 90 11.61 17.84 -2.02
CA MET A 90 10.65 17.10 -2.83
C MET A 90 10.83 15.59 -2.69
N CYS A 91 12.08 15.13 -2.67
CA CYS A 91 12.35 13.72 -2.46
C CYS A 91 11.94 13.25 -1.05
N HIS A 92 12.26 14.03 -0.01
CA HIS A 92 11.81 13.75 1.35
C HIS A 92 10.28 13.68 1.45
N ALA A 93 9.58 14.57 0.76
CA ALA A 93 8.11 14.58 0.72
C ALA A 93 7.50 13.30 0.12
N ILE A 94 8.16 12.63 -0.83
CA ILE A 94 7.69 11.35 -1.39
C ILE A 94 7.58 10.30 -0.27
N PHE A 95 8.65 10.13 0.50
CA PHE A 95 8.68 9.14 1.59
C PHE A 95 7.79 9.53 2.76
N ALA A 96 7.72 10.82 3.09
CA ALA A 96 6.78 11.30 4.11
C ALA A 96 5.32 11.01 3.71
N GLU A 97 4.99 11.12 2.42
CA GLU A 97 3.65 10.79 1.92
C GLU A 97 3.39 9.27 1.90
N GLU A 98 4.37 8.46 1.47
CA GLU A 98 4.27 6.99 1.57
C GLU A 98 4.00 6.53 3.01
N GLN A 99 4.71 7.14 3.97
CA GLN A 99 4.47 6.87 5.39
C GLN A 99 3.08 7.32 5.83
N ARG A 100 2.59 8.50 5.41
CA ARG A 100 1.21 8.94 5.72
C ARG A 100 0.16 7.99 5.17
N GLN A 101 0.36 7.47 3.96
CA GLN A 101 -0.53 6.47 3.37
C GLN A 101 -0.52 5.17 4.18
N ALA A 102 0.64 4.75 4.67
CA ALA A 102 0.78 3.59 5.56
C ALA A 102 0.14 3.82 6.94
N HIS A 103 0.24 5.03 7.49
CA HIS A 103 -0.32 5.41 8.79
C HIS A 103 -1.79 5.84 8.75
N THR A 104 -2.42 5.87 7.57
CA THR A 104 -3.83 6.24 7.49
C THR A 104 -4.66 5.21 8.29
N PRO A 105 -5.44 5.64 9.29
CA PRO A 105 -6.14 4.72 10.17
C PRO A 105 -7.07 3.81 9.37
N THR A 106 -7.00 2.52 9.69
CA THR A 106 -7.89 1.50 9.14
C THR A 106 -9.15 1.41 9.99
N GLN A 107 -10.29 1.16 9.36
CA GLN A 107 -11.54 0.96 10.07
C GLN A 107 -11.42 -0.28 10.96
N ASP A 108 -11.81 -0.12 12.23
CA ASP A 108 -11.96 -1.24 13.16
C ASP A 108 -12.99 -2.25 12.64
N LEU A 109 -12.59 -3.51 12.52
CA LEU A 109 -13.46 -4.60 12.06
C LEU A 109 -14.63 -4.79 13.01
N ASP A 110 -14.43 -4.64 14.32
CA ASP A 110 -15.47 -4.79 15.33
C ASP A 110 -16.58 -3.74 15.12
N ALA A 111 -16.22 -2.53 14.70
CA ALA A 111 -17.18 -1.49 14.39
C ALA A 111 -18.05 -1.85 13.16
N ILE A 112 -17.47 -2.49 12.14
CA ILE A 112 -18.22 -2.97 10.97
C ILE A 112 -19.17 -4.11 11.39
N GLU A 113 -18.68 -5.05 12.20
CA GLU A 113 -19.48 -6.16 12.72
C GLU A 113 -20.65 -5.68 13.58
N GLN A 114 -20.42 -4.74 14.50
CA GLN A 114 -21.46 -4.20 15.37
C GLN A 114 -22.59 -3.53 14.58
N VAL A 115 -22.24 -2.78 13.53
CA VAL A 115 -23.23 -2.09 12.68
C VAL A 115 -24.04 -3.10 11.87
N ALA A 116 -23.39 -4.12 11.32
CA ALA A 116 -24.07 -5.21 10.62
C ALA A 116 -24.97 -6.04 11.55
N ALA A 117 -24.48 -6.38 12.75
CA ALA A 117 -25.21 -7.12 13.76
C ALA A 117 -26.46 -6.37 14.23
N ARG A 118 -26.32 -5.06 14.49
CA ARG A 118 -27.46 -4.21 14.86
C ARG A 118 -28.52 -4.19 13.77
N PHE A 119 -28.10 -4.02 12.51
CA PHE A 119 -29.01 -4.03 11.36
C PHE A 119 -29.76 -5.37 11.22
N LEU A 120 -29.03 -6.49 11.32
CA LEU A 120 -29.63 -7.82 11.22
C LEU A 120 -30.56 -8.14 12.38
N ASN A 121 -30.20 -7.77 13.61
CA ASN A 121 -31.05 -7.99 14.77
C ASN A 121 -32.39 -7.25 14.62
N ASN A 122 -32.35 -5.98 14.20
CA ASN A 122 -33.57 -5.21 13.93
C ASN A 122 -34.41 -5.88 12.83
N SER A 123 -33.77 -6.30 11.73
CA SER A 123 -34.49 -6.97 10.64
C SER A 123 -35.06 -8.33 11.03
N ASN A 124 -34.38 -9.08 11.91
CA ASN A 124 -34.85 -10.33 12.47
C ASN A 124 -36.08 -10.14 13.36
N ILE A 125 -36.07 -9.12 14.22
CA ILE A 125 -37.22 -8.77 15.06
C ILE A 125 -38.42 -8.38 14.19
N GLU A 126 -38.21 -7.56 13.17
CA GLU A 126 -39.28 -7.09 12.27
C GLU A 126 -39.88 -8.21 11.43
N ASN A 127 -39.07 -9.14 10.93
CA ASN A 127 -39.51 -10.18 9.98
C ASN A 127 -39.70 -11.57 10.62
N GLY A 128 -39.45 -11.71 11.92
CA GLY A 128 -39.50 -13.00 12.62
C GLY A 128 -38.48 -14.02 12.09
N THR A 129 -37.30 -13.55 11.66
CA THR A 129 -36.23 -14.40 11.10
C THR A 129 -35.09 -14.58 12.10
N ASN A 130 -34.18 -15.51 11.85
CA ASN A 130 -32.97 -15.73 12.65
C ASN A 130 -31.71 -15.75 11.78
N PHE A 131 -31.48 -14.64 11.10
CA PHE A 131 -30.31 -14.48 10.25
C PHE A 131 -29.08 -14.07 11.06
N LEU A 132 -27.94 -14.71 10.75
CA LEU A 132 -26.62 -14.38 11.27
C LEU A 132 -25.67 -14.12 10.10
N PHE A 133 -24.55 -13.46 10.34
CA PHE A 133 -23.47 -13.31 9.36
C PHE A 133 -22.21 -13.98 9.91
N PRO A 134 -21.38 -14.60 9.04
CA PRO A 134 -20.08 -15.09 9.45
C PRO A 134 -19.17 -13.91 9.82
N SER A 135 -18.24 -14.12 10.73
CA SER A 135 -17.25 -13.12 11.13
C SER A 135 -16.54 -12.52 9.91
N ILE A 136 -16.20 -11.23 10.00
CA ILE A 136 -15.54 -10.53 8.91
C ILE A 136 -14.12 -11.07 8.76
N ASN A 137 -13.71 -11.25 7.50
CA ASN A 137 -12.37 -11.72 7.17
C ASN A 137 -11.34 -10.66 7.61
N ASP A 138 -10.27 -11.09 8.28
CA ASP A 138 -9.14 -10.25 8.71
C ASP A 138 -8.41 -9.57 7.55
N LYS A 139 -8.59 -10.06 6.32
CA LYS A 139 -8.14 -9.43 5.08
C LYS A 139 -8.99 -8.23 4.63
N THR A 140 -10.09 -7.93 5.32
CA THR A 140 -10.95 -6.78 5.00
C THR A 140 -10.31 -5.50 5.51
N VAL A 141 -9.44 -4.90 4.69
CA VAL A 141 -8.75 -3.66 5.07
C VAL A 141 -9.41 -2.49 4.34
N VAL A 142 -10.15 -1.67 5.08
CA VAL A 142 -10.76 -0.43 4.57
C VAL A 142 -10.33 0.75 5.43
N LYS A 143 -10.30 1.95 4.85
CA LYS A 143 -9.91 3.17 5.56
C LYS A 143 -10.98 3.54 6.60
N GLU A 144 -10.58 4.15 7.70
CA GLU A 144 -11.50 4.64 8.72
C GLU A 144 -12.54 5.60 8.11
N CYS A 145 -13.80 5.40 8.48
CA CYS A 145 -14.88 6.25 8.02
C CYS A 145 -14.93 7.55 8.83
N ALA A 146 -15.06 8.69 8.15
CA ALA A 146 -15.20 10.00 8.80
C ALA A 146 -16.62 10.24 9.33
N ARG A 147 -17.59 9.44 8.88
CA ARG A 147 -19.00 9.46 9.31
C ARG A 147 -19.41 8.14 9.94
N PRO A 148 -20.50 8.10 10.72
CA PRO A 148 -21.07 6.84 11.18
C PRO A 148 -21.35 5.90 10.02
N LEU A 149 -20.94 4.64 10.17
CA LEU A 149 -21.23 3.59 9.20
C LEU A 149 -22.74 3.38 9.08
N SER A 150 -23.18 3.00 7.88
CA SER A 150 -24.56 2.59 7.64
C SER A 150 -24.61 1.17 7.09
N ALA A 151 -25.75 0.50 7.26
CA ALA A 151 -25.96 -0.85 6.76
C ALA A 151 -27.29 -0.94 6.03
N LYS A 152 -27.32 -1.75 4.97
CA LYS A 152 -28.53 -2.05 4.19
C LYS A 152 -28.50 -3.45 3.62
N TRP A 153 -29.68 -3.95 3.24
CA TRP A 153 -29.78 -5.16 2.44
C TRP A 153 -29.15 -4.93 1.06
N ARG A 154 -28.43 -5.94 0.56
CA ARG A 154 -28.04 -5.97 -0.83
C ARG A 154 -29.22 -6.48 -1.66
N GLU A 155 -29.58 -5.71 -2.68
CA GLU A 155 -30.61 -6.08 -3.64
C GLU A 155 -29.94 -6.79 -4.82
N ASP A 156 -29.86 -8.12 -4.74
CA ASP A 156 -29.32 -8.93 -5.83
C ASP A 156 -30.41 -9.81 -6.45
N ALA A 157 -30.25 -10.11 -7.74
CA ALA A 157 -31.15 -10.98 -8.50
C ALA A 157 -31.05 -12.46 -8.07
N ASP A 158 -29.97 -12.87 -7.39
CA ASP A 158 -29.66 -14.26 -7.06
C ASP A 158 -30.36 -14.77 -5.77
N GLN A 159 -31.30 -14.01 -5.22
CA GLN A 159 -32.05 -14.29 -3.98
C GLN A 159 -31.19 -14.51 -2.72
N LYS A 160 -29.87 -14.34 -2.80
CA LYS A 160 -28.98 -14.50 -1.65
C LYS A 160 -29.04 -13.24 -0.79
N LYS A 161 -29.47 -13.41 0.47
CA LYS A 161 -29.46 -12.32 1.45
C LYS A 161 -28.03 -11.96 1.81
N ARG A 162 -27.69 -10.68 1.63
CA ARG A 162 -26.39 -10.10 1.99
C ARG A 162 -26.62 -8.74 2.64
N VAL A 163 -25.79 -8.39 3.61
CA VAL A 163 -25.78 -7.05 4.20
C VAL A 163 -24.60 -6.29 3.62
N VAL A 164 -24.81 -5.04 3.26
CA VAL A 164 -23.76 -4.12 2.85
C VAL A 164 -23.59 -3.10 3.96
N VAL A 165 -22.39 -3.00 4.51
CA VAL A 165 -21.98 -1.90 5.39
C VAL A 165 -21.22 -0.89 4.54
N ASN A 166 -21.65 0.37 4.56
CA ASN A 166 -21.10 1.42 3.73
C ASN A 166 -20.60 2.62 4.53
N CYS A 167 -19.50 3.17 4.04
CA CYS A 167 -18.94 4.46 4.44
C CYS A 167 -19.18 5.47 3.32
N GLU A 168 -19.87 6.57 3.64
CA GLU A 168 -20.19 7.61 2.66
C GLU A 168 -19.04 8.61 2.44
N GLU A 169 -18.19 8.78 3.46
CA GLU A 169 -17.11 9.75 3.47
C GLU A 169 -15.95 9.25 4.34
N THR A 170 -14.76 9.18 3.75
CA THR A 170 -13.47 9.04 4.46
C THR A 170 -12.70 10.35 4.33
N ASN A 171 -11.60 10.50 5.09
CA ASN A 171 -10.71 11.66 4.96
C ASN A 171 -9.76 11.59 3.75
N GLN A 172 -10.01 10.68 2.79
CA GLN A 172 -9.17 10.45 1.61
C GLN A 172 -9.83 11.01 0.34
N PRO A 173 -9.04 11.36 -0.70
CA PRO A 173 -9.58 11.76 -2.00
C PRO A 173 -10.21 10.57 -2.75
N ALA A 174 -11.02 10.87 -3.76
CA ALA A 174 -11.60 9.84 -4.63
C ALA A 174 -10.50 9.04 -5.37
N PRO A 175 -10.64 7.71 -5.54
CA PRO A 175 -11.85 6.90 -5.27
C PRO A 175 -11.96 6.36 -3.84
N GLU A 176 -10.97 6.59 -2.98
CA GLU A 176 -10.92 6.06 -1.60
C GLU A 176 -11.77 6.85 -0.60
N ASN A 177 -12.42 7.92 -1.05
CA ASN A 177 -13.31 8.77 -0.27
C ASN A 177 -14.58 8.06 0.23
N ARG A 178 -14.87 6.84 -0.25
CA ARG A 178 -16.03 6.03 0.14
C ARG A 178 -15.72 4.55 -0.07
N TRP A 179 -16.40 3.68 0.66
CA TRP A 179 -16.27 2.23 0.47
C TRP A 179 -17.50 1.47 0.94
N SER A 180 -17.63 0.22 0.52
CA SER A 180 -18.69 -0.68 0.97
C SER A 180 -18.16 -2.10 1.16
N VAL A 181 -18.41 -2.68 2.32
CA VAL A 181 -18.10 -4.08 2.66
C VAL A 181 -19.38 -4.89 2.57
N THR A 182 -19.30 -6.08 1.99
CA THR A 182 -20.46 -6.97 1.82
C THR A 182 -20.29 -8.24 2.62
N LEU A 183 -21.29 -8.52 3.42
CA LEU A 183 -21.35 -9.62 4.37
C LEU A 183 -22.42 -10.60 3.90
N SER A 184 -22.02 -11.86 3.76
CA SER A 184 -22.96 -12.95 3.49
C SER A 184 -23.80 -13.24 4.72
N VAL A 185 -25.05 -13.65 4.53
CA VAL A 185 -25.95 -13.99 5.64
C VAL A 185 -26.29 -15.47 5.56
N VAL A 186 -26.35 -16.12 6.73
CA VAL A 186 -26.77 -17.51 6.92
C VAL A 186 -28.00 -17.54 7.83
N ASN A 187 -28.85 -18.55 7.66
CA ASN A 187 -30.01 -18.75 8.53
C ASN A 187 -29.63 -19.77 9.61
N ASP A 188 -29.75 -19.37 10.87
CA ASP A 188 -29.50 -20.24 12.01
C ASP A 188 -30.81 -20.98 12.35
N ARG A 189 -30.89 -22.24 11.90
CA ARG A 189 -32.03 -23.14 12.07
C ARG A 189 -31.74 -24.22 13.10
#